data_AF-A0A7M7KFH7-F1
#
_entry.id   AF-A0A7M7KFH7-F1
#
_cell.length_a   1.000
_cell.length_b   1.000
_cell.length_c   1.000
_cell.angle_alpha   90.00
_cell.angle_beta   90.00
_cell.angle_gamma   90.00
#
_symmetry.space_group_name_H-M   'P 1'
#
loop_
_entity.id
_entity.type
_entity.pdbx_description
1 polymer ?
#
loop_
_entity_poly.entity_id
_entity_poly.type
_entity_poly.pdbx_seq_one_letter_code
_entity_poly.pdbx_strand_id
1 'polypeptide(L)'
;MLKDHENCEEVNKQLERMGYSIGQRLIEDFLARTNCTRCVDLRDTAEKIQLAFKMYLTMSPSVTNWSTSGDEFSLVFDSNPLTEFVELPDSYSTMLKYCSIIPGIIRGALEMVQMEVMCWFVQDTLRGDPSTELRIRMVKKMEDAIPVGEN
;
A
#
# COMPACT_ATOMS: atom_id res chain seq x y z
N MET A 1 -11.46 -15.01 10.39
CA MET A 1 -10.91 -13.66 10.66
C MET A 1 -11.88 -12.83 11.49
N LEU A 2 -12.98 -12.29 10.93
CA LEU A 2 -13.97 -11.53 11.72
C LEU A 2 -14.77 -12.38 12.73
N LYS A 3 -14.94 -13.68 12.46
CA LYS A 3 -15.56 -14.64 13.40
C LYS A 3 -14.61 -15.13 14.50
N ASP A 4 -13.30 -14.95 14.32
CA ASP A 4 -12.26 -15.50 15.20
C ASP A 4 -11.62 -14.43 16.09
N HIS A 5 -11.85 -13.14 15.78
CA HIS A 5 -11.37 -12.00 16.54
C HIS A 5 -12.53 -11.05 16.83
N GLU A 6 -12.86 -10.88 18.12
CA GLU A 6 -13.85 -9.89 18.58
C GLU A 6 -13.32 -8.44 18.46
N ASN A 7 -12.02 -8.26 18.14
CA ASN A 7 -11.37 -6.96 18.07
C ASN A 7 -10.92 -6.60 16.64
N CYS A 8 -11.57 -5.60 16.04
CA CYS A 8 -11.24 -5.08 14.71
C CYS A 8 -9.81 -4.54 14.59
N GLU A 9 -9.22 -4.05 15.68
CA GLU A 9 -7.85 -3.55 15.67
C GLU A 9 -6.84 -4.66 15.39
N GLU A 10 -7.06 -5.84 15.98
CA GLU A 10 -6.24 -7.03 15.73
C GLU A 10 -6.41 -7.50 14.29
N VAL A 11 -7.65 -7.51 13.78
CA VAL A 11 -7.91 -7.84 12.37
C VAL A 11 -7.15 -6.88 11.43
N ASN A 12 -7.16 -5.57 11.71
CA ASN A 12 -6.44 -4.58 10.90
C ASN A 12 -4.92 -4.84 10.91
N LYS A 13 -4.34 -5.17 12.07
CA LYS A 13 -2.92 -5.52 12.20
C LYS A 13 -2.57 -6.79 11.43
N GLN A 14 -3.42 -7.81 11.53
CA GLN A 14 -3.22 -9.06 10.78
C GLN A 14 -3.33 -8.84 9.27
N LEU A 15 -4.28 -8.04 8.80
CA LEU A 15 -4.41 -7.66 7.39
C LEU A 15 -3.16 -6.95 6.88
N GLU A 16 -2.64 -5.98 7.63
CA GLU A 16 -1.41 -5.27 7.26
C GLU A 16 -0.20 -6.20 7.23
N ARG A 17 -0.06 -7.09 8.24
CA ARG A 17 1.02 -8.08 8.30
C ARG A 17 0.98 -9.07 7.13
N MET A 18 -0.22 -9.58 6.80
CA MET A 18 -0.40 -10.43 5.63
C MET A 18 -0.02 -9.69 4.35
N GLY A 19 -0.48 -8.44 4.21
CA GLY A 19 -0.16 -7.58 3.08
C GLY A 19 1.34 -7.39 2.94
N TYR A 20 2.05 -7.10 4.03
CA TYR A 20 3.49 -6.91 4.05
C TYR A 20 4.25 -8.14 3.55
N SER A 21 3.93 -9.34 4.06
CA SER A 21 4.54 -10.59 3.58
C SER A 21 4.21 -10.89 2.11
N ILE A 22 3.03 -10.51 1.62
CA ILE A 22 2.68 -10.60 0.20
C ILE A 22 3.53 -9.62 -0.63
N GLY A 23 3.63 -8.36 -0.19
CA GLY A 23 4.40 -7.31 -0.87
C GLY A 23 5.86 -7.67 -1.07
N GLN A 24 6.51 -8.24 -0.04
CA GLN A 24 7.90 -8.68 -0.11
C GLN A 24 8.15 -9.74 -1.19
N ARG A 25 7.14 -10.54 -1.54
CA ARG A 25 7.22 -11.57 -2.59
C ARG A 25 6.73 -11.07 -3.94
N LEU A 26 5.73 -10.19 -3.94
CA LEU A 26 5.11 -9.65 -5.15
C LEU A 26 6.07 -8.77 -5.95
N ILE A 27 6.99 -8.07 -5.27
CA ILE A 27 7.96 -7.18 -5.91
C ILE A 27 8.86 -7.91 -6.92
N GLU A 28 9.25 -9.16 -6.66
CA GLU A 28 10.07 -9.94 -7.59
C GLU A 28 9.34 -10.21 -8.90
N ASP A 29 8.05 -10.61 -8.82
CA ASP A 29 7.19 -10.78 -10.00
C ASP A 29 7.00 -9.46 -10.75
N PHE A 30 6.76 -8.36 -10.03
CA PHE A 30 6.58 -7.05 -10.63
C PHE A 30 7.82 -6.61 -11.42
N LEU A 31 9.00 -6.74 -10.83
CA LEU A 31 10.27 -6.37 -11.48
C LEU A 31 10.56 -7.27 -12.69
N ALA A 32 10.33 -8.58 -12.58
CA ALA A 32 10.55 -9.54 -13.67
C ALA A 32 9.63 -9.28 -14.87
N ARG A 33 8.38 -8.87 -14.64
CA ARG A 33 7.39 -8.64 -15.72
C ARG A 33 7.48 -7.26 -16.35
N THR A 34 8.02 -6.27 -15.63
CA THR A 34 8.06 -4.88 -16.10
C THR A 34 9.45 -4.43 -16.57
N ASN A 35 10.51 -5.19 -16.25
CA ASN A 35 11.90 -4.77 -16.44
C ASN A 35 12.19 -3.39 -15.83
N CYS A 36 11.52 -3.04 -14.72
CA CYS A 36 11.76 -1.77 -14.04
C CYS A 36 13.16 -1.74 -13.42
N THR A 37 13.85 -0.62 -13.62
CA THR A 37 15.08 -0.28 -12.89
C THR A 37 14.75 0.31 -11.52
N ARG A 38 15.76 0.43 -10.66
CA ARG A 38 15.63 1.08 -9.35
C ARG A 38 15.07 2.51 -9.49
N CYS A 39 14.09 2.87 -8.66
CA CYS A 39 13.48 4.18 -8.72
C CYS A 39 14.42 5.28 -8.20
N VAL A 40 14.41 6.43 -8.88
CA VAL A 40 15.28 7.57 -8.54
C VAL A 40 14.68 8.42 -7.41
N ASP A 41 13.38 8.67 -7.47
CA ASP A 41 12.64 9.47 -6.50
C ASP A 41 11.22 8.92 -6.27
N LEU A 42 10.48 9.57 -5.38
CA LEU A 42 9.13 9.15 -5.03
C LEU A 42 8.14 9.30 -6.20
N ARG A 43 8.41 10.18 -7.17
CA ARG A 43 7.53 10.39 -8.34
C ARG A 43 7.60 9.19 -9.27
N ASP A 44 8.80 8.73 -9.58
CA ASP A 44 9.00 7.48 -10.33
C ASP A 44 8.33 6.31 -9.58
N THR A 45 8.51 6.23 -8.26
CA THR A 45 7.83 5.20 -7.45
C THR A 45 6.30 5.29 -7.53
N ALA A 46 5.71 6.48 -7.55
CA ALA A 46 4.27 6.66 -7.68
C ALA A 46 3.74 6.12 -9.02
N GLU A 47 4.46 6.35 -10.13
CA GLU A 47 4.13 5.80 -11.45
C GLU A 47 4.22 4.26 -11.45
N LYS A 48 5.25 3.69 -10.80
CA LYS A 48 5.38 2.23 -10.68
C LYS A 48 4.27 1.62 -9.84
N ILE A 49 3.84 2.30 -8.77
CA ILE A 49 2.71 1.86 -7.96
C ILE A 49 1.42 1.88 -8.80
N GLN A 50 1.15 2.95 -9.56
CA GLN A 50 0.00 2.98 -10.49
C GLN A 50 0.04 1.81 -11.49
N LEU A 51 1.22 1.51 -12.06
CA LEU A 51 1.39 0.38 -12.95
C LEU A 51 1.11 -0.97 -12.25
N ALA A 52 1.57 -1.14 -11.01
CA ALA A 52 1.30 -2.34 -10.22
C ALA A 52 -0.20 -2.52 -9.95
N PHE A 53 -0.91 -1.44 -9.57
CA PHE A 53 -2.37 -1.45 -9.42
C PHE A 53 -3.08 -1.87 -10.71
N LYS A 54 -2.62 -1.39 -11.87
CA LYS A 54 -3.17 -1.78 -13.16
C LYS A 54 -2.90 -3.24 -13.49
N MET A 55 -1.71 -3.73 -13.13
CA MET A 55 -1.27 -5.11 -13.42
C MET A 55 -1.96 -6.16 -12.55
N TYR A 56 -2.17 -5.89 -11.26
CA TYR A 56 -2.65 -6.89 -10.29
C TYR A 56 -4.13 -6.72 -9.92
N LEU A 57 -4.65 -5.50 -9.93
CA LEU A 57 -6.03 -5.19 -9.54
C LEU A 57 -6.85 -4.62 -10.69
N THR A 58 -6.27 -4.48 -11.89
CA THR A 58 -6.94 -3.93 -13.08
C THR A 58 -7.48 -2.51 -12.85
N MET A 59 -6.90 -1.78 -11.88
CA MET A 59 -7.32 -0.43 -11.48
C MET A 59 -6.23 0.59 -11.76
N SER A 60 -6.61 1.85 -12.01
CA SER A 60 -5.66 2.93 -12.30
C SER A 60 -5.94 4.12 -11.38
N PRO A 61 -5.48 4.09 -10.13
CA PRO A 61 -5.73 5.17 -9.18
C PRO A 61 -5.02 6.45 -9.61
N SER A 62 -5.59 7.60 -9.28
CA SER A 62 -5.02 8.92 -9.59
C SER A 62 -3.99 9.32 -8.54
N VAL A 63 -2.77 9.68 -8.97
CA VAL A 63 -1.73 10.24 -8.09
C VAL A 63 -1.95 11.73 -7.90
N THR A 64 -2.17 12.17 -6.66
CA THR A 64 -2.52 13.56 -6.31
C THR A 64 -1.87 14.00 -5.00
N ASN A 65 -2.18 15.22 -4.54
CA ASN A 65 -1.84 15.74 -3.21
C ASN A 65 -0.36 15.64 -2.82
N TRP A 66 0.55 15.89 -3.76
CA TRP A 66 1.99 15.90 -3.46
C TRP A 66 2.34 16.91 -2.36
N SER A 67 3.15 16.48 -1.39
CA SER A 67 3.74 17.43 -0.42
C SER A 67 4.71 18.38 -1.13
N THR A 68 4.91 19.57 -0.57
CA THR A 68 5.86 20.56 -1.12
C THR A 68 7.29 20.04 -1.16
N SER A 69 7.67 19.18 -0.21
CA SER A 69 8.94 18.47 -0.14
C SER A 69 9.06 17.31 -1.14
N GLY A 70 7.96 16.86 -1.77
CA GLY A 70 7.95 15.73 -2.69
C GLY A 70 8.15 14.37 -2.03
N ASP A 71 8.07 14.30 -0.69
CA ASP A 71 8.22 13.10 0.14
C ASP A 71 6.89 12.41 0.45
N GLU A 72 5.76 12.95 0.00
CA GLU A 72 4.44 12.34 0.16
C GLU A 72 3.54 12.57 -1.05
N PHE A 73 2.63 11.62 -1.31
CA PHE A 73 1.55 11.76 -2.27
C PHE A 73 0.35 10.91 -1.86
N SER A 74 -0.79 11.12 -2.52
CA SER A 74 -1.99 10.31 -2.35
C SER A 74 -2.35 9.56 -3.63
N LEU A 75 -2.88 8.36 -3.47
CA LEU A 75 -3.59 7.62 -4.51
C LEU A 75 -5.09 7.72 -4.23
N VAL A 76 -5.84 8.25 -5.20
CA VAL A 76 -7.30 8.35 -5.13
C VAL A 76 -7.91 7.30 -6.05
N PHE A 77 -8.82 6.51 -5.53
CA PHE A 77 -9.39 5.36 -6.24
C PHE A 77 -10.77 5.77 -6.78
N ASP A 78 -10.91 5.83 -8.11
CA ASP A 78 -12.21 6.15 -8.75
C ASP A 78 -13.20 4.98 -8.61
N SER A 79 -12.67 3.76 -8.67
CA SER A 79 -13.39 2.53 -8.35
C SER A 79 -12.44 1.56 -7.64
N ASN A 80 -12.95 0.86 -6.63
CA ASN A 80 -12.19 -0.14 -5.89
C ASN A 80 -12.87 -1.51 -6.04
N PRO A 81 -12.35 -2.42 -6.89
CA PRO A 81 -12.98 -3.71 -7.14
C PRO A 81 -13.06 -4.59 -5.89
N LEU A 82 -12.23 -4.31 -4.88
CA LEU A 82 -12.24 -5.05 -3.61
C LEU A 82 -13.45 -4.72 -2.73
N THR A 83 -14.10 -3.58 -2.98
CA THR A 83 -15.20 -3.07 -2.14
C THR A 83 -16.53 -2.95 -2.87
N GLU A 84 -16.58 -3.29 -4.17
CA GLU A 84 -17.76 -3.10 -5.03
C GLU A 84 -19.03 -3.79 -4.49
N PHE A 85 -18.87 -4.94 -3.81
CA PHE A 85 -19.97 -5.72 -3.24
C PHE A 85 -19.88 -5.86 -1.72
N VAL A 86 -19.20 -4.93 -1.06
CA VAL A 86 -18.96 -4.97 0.39
C VAL A 86 -19.76 -3.86 1.06
N GLU A 87 -20.62 -4.25 2.00
CA GLU A 87 -21.25 -3.34 2.95
C GLU A 87 -20.76 -3.70 4.35
N LEU A 88 -20.22 -2.72 5.07
CA LEU A 88 -19.82 -2.91 6.46
C LEU A 88 -21.02 -2.64 7.38
N PRO A 89 -21.33 -3.55 8.33
CA PRO A 89 -22.27 -3.24 9.39
C PRO A 89 -21.82 -2.00 10.19
N ASP A 90 -22.78 -1.22 10.70
CA ASP A 90 -22.51 -0.01 11.49
C ASP A 90 -21.59 -0.25 12.70
N SER A 91 -21.65 -1.46 13.28
CA SER A 91 -20.78 -1.86 14.38
C SER A 91 -19.29 -1.95 14.00
N TYR A 92 -18.98 -2.06 12.70
CA TYR A 92 -17.63 -2.26 12.18
C TYR A 92 -17.12 -1.12 11.31
N SER A 93 -18.00 -0.28 10.76
CA SER A 93 -17.64 0.83 9.86
C SER A 93 -16.63 1.82 10.48
N THR A 94 -16.66 1.98 11.81
CA THR A 94 -15.73 2.88 12.50
C THR A 94 -14.39 2.25 12.84
N MET A 95 -14.31 0.92 13.00
CA MET A 95 -13.12 0.24 13.54
C MET A 95 -12.40 -0.65 12.54
N LEU A 96 -13.09 -1.20 11.53
CA LEU A 96 -12.50 -2.08 10.53
C LEU A 96 -11.97 -1.27 9.34
N LYS A 97 -10.72 -1.52 8.99
CA LYS A 97 -10.09 -1.01 7.77
C LYS A 97 -10.04 -2.15 6.77
N TYR A 98 -11.12 -2.32 6.01
CA TYR A 98 -11.33 -3.51 5.17
C TYR A 98 -10.15 -3.76 4.21
N CYS A 99 -9.65 -2.70 3.57
CA CYS A 99 -8.53 -2.77 2.64
C CYS A 99 -7.14 -2.61 3.30
N SER A 100 -6.99 -2.84 4.62
CA SER A 100 -5.70 -2.72 5.35
C SER A 100 -4.56 -3.59 4.78
N ILE A 101 -4.89 -4.58 3.96
CA ILE A 101 -3.91 -5.38 3.23
C ILE A 101 -3.10 -4.55 2.21
N ILE A 102 -3.70 -3.54 1.58
CA ILE A 102 -3.06 -2.72 0.54
C ILE A 102 -1.87 -1.91 1.09
N PRO A 103 -2.01 -1.15 2.21
CA PRO A 103 -0.87 -0.51 2.85
C PRO A 103 0.27 -1.46 3.18
N GLY A 104 -0.06 -2.67 3.65
CA GLY A 104 0.91 -3.73 3.92
C GLY A 104 1.68 -4.13 2.67
N ILE A 105 0.97 -4.41 1.56
CA ILE A 105 1.59 -4.80 0.28
C ILE A 105 2.56 -3.72 -0.20
N ILE A 106 2.15 -2.45 -0.18
CA ILE A 106 3.00 -1.35 -0.64
C ILE A 106 4.25 -1.23 0.24
N ARG A 107 4.08 -1.27 1.57
CA ARG A 107 5.21 -1.22 2.52
C ARG A 107 6.19 -2.37 2.29
N GLY A 108 5.69 -3.60 2.24
CA GLY A 108 6.53 -4.78 2.06
C GLY A 108 7.25 -4.79 0.72
N ALA A 109 6.59 -4.37 -0.36
CA ALA A 109 7.21 -4.30 -1.68
C ALA A 109 8.30 -3.21 -1.75
N LEU A 110 8.03 -2.02 -1.22
CA LEU A 110 8.99 -0.91 -1.26
C LEU A 110 10.19 -1.12 -0.35
N GLU A 111 10.02 -1.84 0.76
CA GLU A 111 11.14 -2.20 1.64
C GLU A 111 12.18 -3.08 0.92
N MET A 112 11.73 -4.04 0.10
CA MET A 112 12.62 -4.92 -0.69
C MET A 112 13.44 -4.17 -1.74
N VAL A 113 13.03 -2.95 -2.11
CA VAL A 113 13.79 -2.04 -2.98
C VAL A 113 14.40 -0.88 -2.21
N GLN A 114 14.62 -1.08 -0.90
CA GLN A 114 15.36 -0.19 -0.01
C GLN A 114 14.67 1.17 0.21
N MET A 115 13.34 1.20 0.14
CA MET A 115 12.53 2.38 0.36
C MET A 115 11.62 2.16 1.57
N GLU A 116 11.95 2.81 2.70
CA GLU A 116 11.07 2.79 3.86
C GLU A 116 9.95 3.81 3.67
N VAL A 117 8.70 3.35 3.72
CA VAL A 117 7.52 4.20 3.60
C VAL A 117 6.52 3.98 4.73
N MET A 118 5.74 5.02 5.00
CA MET A 118 4.46 4.91 5.68
C MET A 118 3.34 4.89 4.63
N CYS A 119 2.33 4.05 4.85
CA CYS A 119 1.16 3.97 3.99
C CYS A 119 -0.10 3.79 4.83
N TRP A 120 -1.14 4.59 4.60
CA TRP A 120 -2.40 4.53 5.35
C TRP A 120 -3.57 5.14 4.58
N PHE A 121 -4.79 4.68 4.86
CA PHE A 121 -6.00 5.32 4.33
C PHE A 121 -6.28 6.64 5.05
N VAL A 122 -6.56 7.67 4.26
CA VAL A 122 -7.04 8.98 4.72
C VAL A 122 -8.56 9.05 4.60
N GLN A 123 -9.10 8.48 3.51
CA GLN A 123 -10.54 8.38 3.24
C GLN A 123 -10.88 6.97 2.80
N ASP A 124 -12.05 6.48 3.19
CA ASP A 124 -12.56 5.15 2.82
C ASP A 124 -14.08 5.18 2.62
N THR A 125 -14.53 4.87 1.41
CA THR A 125 -15.96 4.89 1.06
C THR A 125 -16.76 3.89 1.90
N LEU A 126 -16.16 2.78 2.35
CA LEU A 126 -16.82 1.83 3.26
C LEU A 126 -17.07 2.40 4.66
N ARG A 127 -16.46 3.54 4.98
CA ARG A 127 -16.63 4.27 6.25
C ARG A 127 -17.48 5.53 6.09
N GLY A 128 -18.07 5.73 4.91
CA GLY A 128 -18.93 6.87 4.59
C GLY A 128 -18.21 8.10 4.02
N ASP A 129 -16.91 7.98 3.71
CA ASP A 129 -16.18 9.06 3.03
C ASP A 129 -16.57 9.19 1.55
N PRO A 130 -16.39 10.36 0.92
CA PRO A 130 -16.78 10.59 -0.48
C PRO A 130 -15.90 9.85 -1.50
N SER A 131 -14.71 9.41 -1.10
CA SER A 131 -13.76 8.71 -1.96
C SER A 131 -12.87 7.78 -1.13
N THR A 132 -12.13 6.90 -1.80
CA THR A 132 -11.05 6.14 -1.16
C THR A 132 -9.72 6.81 -1.47
N GLU A 133 -9.03 7.29 -0.44
CA GLU A 133 -7.74 7.96 -0.55
C GLU A 133 -6.70 7.22 0.30
N LEU A 134 -5.61 6.79 -0.35
CA LEU A 134 -4.47 6.15 0.28
C LEU A 134 -3.26 7.08 0.24
N ARG A 135 -2.70 7.40 1.40
CA ARG A 135 -1.51 8.25 1.54
C ARG A 135 -0.24 7.40 1.59
N ILE A 136 0.79 7.84 0.89
CA ILE A 136 2.14 7.25 0.93
C ILE A 136 3.13 8.36 1.30
N ARG A 137 3.97 8.12 2.31
CA ARG A 137 5.08 8.99 2.73
C ARG A 137 6.40 8.24 2.69
N MET A 138 7.42 8.80 2.07
CA MET A 138 8.79 8.34 2.20
C MET A 138 9.33 8.70 3.59
N VAL A 139 9.83 7.69 4.32
CA VAL A 139 10.48 7.87 5.61
C VAL A 139 11.98 8.04 5.41
N LYS A 140 12.60 7.08 4.72
CA LYS A 140 14.03 7.13 4.36
C LYS A 140 14.34 6.15 3.23
N LYS A 141 15.43 6.42 2.52
CA LYS A 141 16.10 5.41 1.69
C LYS A 141 17.04 4.61 2.57
N MET A 142 16.95 3.29 2.53
CA MET A 142 17.84 2.42 3.29
C MET A 142 19.20 2.34 2.60
N GLU A 143 20.28 2.45 3.38
CA GLU A 143 21.65 2.26 2.89
C GLU A 143 21.93 0.77 2.67
N ASP A 144 22.83 0.45 1.73
CA ASP A 144 23.26 -0.93 1.50
C ASP A 144 23.86 -1.52 2.78
N ALA A 145 23.32 -2.66 3.22
CA ALA A 145 24.03 -3.49 4.18
C ALA A 145 25.23 -4.10 3.45
N ILE A 146 26.42 -3.50 3.63
CA ILE A 146 27.66 -4.13 3.20
C ILE A 146 27.76 -5.44 3.99
N PRO A 147 27.79 -6.63 3.34
CA PRO A 147 27.99 -7.87 4.07
C PRO A 147 29.31 -7.77 4.82
N VAL A 148 29.26 -7.95 6.14
CA VAL A 148 30.46 -8.01 6.97
C VAL A 148 31.21 -9.29 6.62
N GLY A 149 32.21 -9.17 5.75
CA GLY A 149 33.28 -10.15 5.61
C GLY A 149 33.48 -10.67 4.20
N GLU A 150 34.43 -10.07 3.48
CA GLU A 150 35.47 -10.81 2.78
C GLU A 150 36.78 -10.02 2.94
N ASN A 151 37.68 -10.55 3.78
CA ASN A 151 39.10 -10.18 3.88
C ASN A 151 39.91 -11.46 3.71
#